data_AF-A0A7C3WK06-F1
#
_entry.id   AF-A0A7C3WK06-F1
#
_cell.length_a   1.000
_cell.length_b   1.000
_cell.length_c   1.000
_cell.angle_alpha   90.00
_cell.angle_beta   90.00
_cell.angle_gamma   90.00
#
_symmetry.space_group_name_H-M   'P 1'
#
loop_
_entity.id
_entity.type
_entity.pdbx_description
1 polymer ?
#
loop_
_entity_poly.entity_id
_entity_poly.type
_entity_poly.pdbx_seq_one_letter_code
_entity_poly.pdbx_strand_id
1 'polypeptide(L)'
;MTNKILSTYQRNEPKDVYDLYCYLSRKPKYNLQKLVNLVEKKFGIGIEIILLLAKINELADNLDLIQPLLLKPEKNISKKVKKFFQEIFNSIASKRLR
;
A
#
# COMPACT_ATOMS: atom_id res chain seq x y z
N MET A 1 6.66 1.60 -10.20
CA MET A 1 5.69 1.12 -9.20
C MET A 1 6.12 -0.18 -8.53
N THR A 2 6.61 -1.19 -9.26
CA THR A 2 7.18 -2.41 -8.66
C THR A 2 8.26 -2.12 -7.61
N ASN A 3 9.20 -1.21 -7.89
CA ASN A 3 10.20 -0.78 -6.90
C ASN A 3 9.57 -0.20 -5.62
N LYS A 4 8.42 0.48 -5.73
CA LYS A 4 7.70 1.07 -4.59
C LYS A 4 6.95 0.04 -3.75
N ILE A 5 6.39 -0.99 -4.39
CA ILE A 5 5.85 -2.15 -3.66
C ILE A 5 6.97 -2.82 -2.85
N LEU A 6 8.09 -3.10 -3.51
CA LEU A 6 9.22 -3.74 -2.86
C LEU A 6 9.78 -2.88 -1.71
N SER A 7 9.94 -1.58 -1.93
CA SER A 7 10.41 -0.66 -0.89
C SER A 7 9.43 -0.58 0.28
N THR A 8 8.12 -0.55 0.04
CA THR A 8 7.09 -0.59 1.09
C THR A 8 7.18 -1.90 1.88
N TYR A 9 7.41 -3.01 1.19
CA TYR A 9 7.54 -4.31 1.85
C TYR A 9 8.81 -4.42 2.69
N GLN A 10 9.93 -3.87 2.24
CA GLN A 10 11.23 -4.02 2.91
C GLN A 10 11.53 -2.92 3.94
N ARG A 11 11.06 -1.69 3.71
CA ARG A 11 11.35 -0.52 4.55
C ARG A 11 10.16 -0.17 5.43
N ASN A 12 10.42 0.50 6.55
CA ASN A 12 9.38 0.99 7.47
C ASN A 12 9.13 2.48 7.27
N GLU A 13 8.86 2.89 6.03
CA GLU A 13 8.69 4.30 5.68
C GLU A 13 7.23 4.65 5.34
N PRO A 14 6.57 5.53 6.14
CA PRO A 14 5.17 5.92 5.90
C PRO A 14 4.97 6.58 4.54
N LYS A 15 5.98 7.31 4.03
CA LYS A 15 5.92 7.96 2.72
C LYS A 15 5.68 6.96 1.58
N ASP A 16 6.28 5.78 1.65
CA ASP A 16 6.12 4.76 0.61
C ASP A 16 4.66 4.27 0.56
N VAL A 17 3.98 4.18 1.71
CA VAL A 17 2.54 3.88 1.79
C VAL A 17 1.70 4.98 1.14
N TYR A 18 2.01 6.25 1.40
CA TYR A 18 1.30 7.37 0.78
C TYR A 18 1.45 7.40 -0.74
N ASP A 19 2.67 7.16 -1.25
CA ASP A 19 2.95 7.08 -2.70
C ASP A 19 2.10 5.98 -3.36
N LEU A 20 1.98 4.84 -2.68
CA LEU A 20 1.17 3.69 -3.09
C LEU A 20 -0.33 4.00 -3.11
N TYR A 21 -0.83 4.63 -2.05
CA TYR A 21 -2.21 5.13 -1.98
C TYR A 21 -2.51 6.10 -3.11
N CYS A 22 -1.63 7.08 -3.36
CA CYS A 22 -1.79 8.06 -4.42
C CYS A 22 -1.86 7.41 -5.81
N TYR A 23 -1.09 6.35 -6.05
CA TYR A 23 -1.16 5.61 -7.31
C TYR A 23 -2.45 4.80 -7.41
N LEU A 24 -2.76 4.00 -6.40
CA LEU A 24 -3.88 3.07 -6.44
C LEU A 24 -5.24 3.77 -6.41
N SER A 25 -5.34 4.96 -5.83
CA SER A 25 -6.55 5.79 -5.85
C SER A 25 -6.82 6.46 -7.20
N ARG A 26 -5.85 6.48 -8.13
CA ARG A 26 -5.95 7.21 -9.41
C ARG A 26 -6.05 6.27 -10.61
N LYS A 27 -7.18 5.58 -10.74
CA LYS A 27 -7.51 4.64 -11.86
C LYS A 27 -6.27 3.91 -12.39
N PRO A 28 -5.59 3.12 -11.53
CA PRO A 28 -4.28 2.61 -11.84
C PRO A 28 -4.35 1.58 -12.97
N LYS A 29 -3.30 1.54 -13.80
CA LYS A 29 -3.13 0.47 -14.81
C LYS A 29 -3.07 -0.93 -14.18
N TYR A 30 -2.57 -1.02 -12.95
CA TYR A 30 -2.40 -2.27 -12.22
C TYR A 30 -2.98 -2.17 -10.81
N ASN A 31 -3.73 -3.19 -10.40
CA ASN A 31 -4.15 -3.35 -9.01
C ASN A 31 -3.00 -3.89 -8.15
N LEU A 32 -3.19 -3.86 -6.82
CA LEU A 32 -2.14 -4.28 -5.87
C LEU A 32 -1.64 -5.72 -6.12
N GLN A 33 -2.53 -6.66 -6.39
CA GLN A 33 -2.15 -8.05 -6.68
C GLN A 33 -1.27 -8.16 -7.93
N LYS A 34 -1.65 -7.48 -9.03
CA LYS A 34 -0.85 -7.45 -10.25
C LYS A 34 0.52 -6.81 -10.00
N LEU A 35 0.59 -5.76 -9.18
CA LEU A 35 1.86 -5.12 -8.84
C LEU A 35 2.78 -6.03 -8.03
N VAL A 36 2.24 -6.80 -7.08
CA VAL A 36 2.96 -7.82 -6.31
C VAL A 36 3.53 -8.90 -7.23
N ASN A 37 2.72 -9.44 -8.14
CA ASN A 37 3.18 -10.46 -9.10
C ASN A 37 4.29 -9.90 -10.03
N LEU A 38 4.21 -8.61 -10.38
CA LEU A 38 5.26 -7.94 -11.17
C LEU A 38 6.55 -7.72 -10.38
N VAL A 39 6.49 -7.61 -9.04
CA VAL A 39 7.69 -7.58 -8.19
C VAL A 39 8.39 -8.91 -8.23
N GLU A 40 7.65 -10.01 -8.04
CA GLU A 40 8.20 -11.36 -8.11
C GLU A 40 8.86 -11.61 -9.47
N LYS A 41 8.17 -11.28 -10.58
CA LYS A 41 8.72 -11.43 -11.93
C LYS A 41 9.99 -10.60 -12.16
N LYS A 42 10.09 -9.41 -11.58
CA LYS A 42 11.22 -8.48 -11.82
C LYS A 42 12.41 -8.76 -10.91
N PHE A 43 12.17 -9.15 -9.67
CA PHE A 43 13.19 -9.21 -8.62
C PHE A 43 13.40 -10.61 -8.05
N GLY A 44 12.57 -11.59 -8.41
CA GLY A 44 12.60 -12.94 -7.83
C GLY A 44 12.12 -13.00 -6.38
N ILE A 45 11.45 -11.94 -5.88
CA ILE A 45 11.00 -11.84 -4.50
C ILE A 45 9.48 -12.02 -4.45
N GLY A 46 9.04 -13.16 -3.91
CA GLY A 46 7.65 -13.39 -3.57
C GLY A 46 7.22 -12.54 -2.39
N ILE A 47 6.18 -11.73 -2.56
CA ILE A 47 5.59 -10.93 -1.49
C ILE A 47 4.20 -11.47 -1.20
N GLU A 48 3.97 -11.93 0.04
CA GLU A 48 2.64 -12.30 0.45
C GLU A 48 1.79 -11.03 0.62
N ILE A 49 0.71 -10.92 -0.16
CA ILE A 49 -0.12 -9.71 -0.18
C ILE A 49 -0.75 -9.37 1.17
N ILE A 50 -1.06 -10.39 1.99
CA ILE A 50 -1.63 -10.21 3.32
C ILE A 50 -0.61 -9.57 4.26
N LEU A 51 0.64 -10.04 4.25
CA LEU A 51 1.72 -9.45 5.03
C LEU A 51 2.00 -8.02 4.58
N LEU A 52 2.00 -7.76 3.26
CA LEU A 52 2.15 -6.40 2.73
C LEU A 52 1.05 -5.46 3.23
N LEU A 53 -0.21 -5.91 3.22
CA LEU A 53 -1.34 -5.10 3.69
C LEU A 53 -1.30 -4.86 5.20
N ALA A 54 -0.90 -5.86 5.99
CA ALA A 54 -0.71 -5.69 7.43
C ALA A 54 0.35 -4.63 7.72
N LYS A 55 1.49 -4.69 7.01
CA LYS A 55 2.57 -3.71 7.14
C LYS A 55 2.15 -2.32 6.70
N ILE A 56 1.41 -2.20 5.60
CA ILE A 56 0.83 -0.92 5.15
C ILE A 56 -0.07 -0.33 6.23
N ASN A 57 -0.89 -1.14 6.89
CA ASN A 57 -1.79 -0.68 7.93
C ASN A 57 -1.02 -0.15 9.16
N GLU A 58 0.05 -0.81 9.57
CA GLU A 58 0.93 -0.34 10.65
C GLU A 58 1.62 0.98 10.29
N LEU A 59 2.24 1.05 9.11
CA LEU A 59 2.95 2.26 8.66
C LEU A 59 2.02 3.45 8.42
N ALA A 60 0.74 3.19 8.10
CA ALA A 60 -0.25 4.23 7.91
C ALA A 60 -0.54 5.03 9.18
N ASP A 61 -0.28 4.50 10.38
CA ASP A 61 -0.45 5.25 11.65
C ASP A 61 0.49 6.45 11.75
N ASN A 62 1.65 6.36 11.11
CA ASN A 62 2.68 7.39 11.15
C ASN A 62 2.56 8.41 10.01
N LEU A 63 1.50 8.35 9.19
CA LEU A 63 1.33 9.25 8.04
C LEU A 63 1.02 10.68 8.48
N ASP A 64 0.28 10.86 9.57
CA ASP A 64 -0.07 12.19 10.07
C ASP A 64 1.19 12.94 10.56
N LEU A 65 2.21 12.21 11.04
CA LEU A 65 3.51 12.78 11.45
C LEU A 65 4.29 13.39 10.28
N ILE A 66 4.16 12.79 9.09
CA ILE A 66 4.84 13.26 7.87
C ILE A 66 3.93 14.14 7.00
N GLN A 67 2.69 14.40 7.41
CA GLN A 67 1.69 15.17 6.66
C GLN A 67 2.23 16.51 6.13
N PRO A 68 2.99 17.32 6.91
CA PRO A 68 3.51 18.61 6.42
C PRO A 68 4.48 18.47 5.24
N LEU A 69 5.10 17.30 5.09
CA LEU A 69 6.10 17.00 4.06
C LEU A 69 5.48 16.36 2.81
N LEU A 70 4.18 16.08 2.82
CA LEU A 70 3.47 15.51 1.67
C LEU A 70 3.22 16.58 0.61
N LEU A 71 3.29 16.18 -0.67
CA LEU A 71 3.00 17.06 -1.82
C LEU A 71 1.62 17.73 -1.75
N LYS A 72 0.66 17.07 -1.11
CA LYS A 72 -0.67 17.60 -0.82
C LYS A 72 -1.01 17.24 0.62
N PRO A 73 -0.72 18.13 1.58
CA PRO A 73 -1.05 17.91 2.98
C PRO A 73 -2.57 17.78 3.11
N GLU A 74 -3.03 16.69 3.72
CA GLU A 74 -4.45 16.41 3.90
C GLU A 74 -4.71 16.00 5.35
N LYS A 75 -5.74 16.59 5.96
CA LYS A 75 -6.11 16.24 7.34
C LYS A 75 -6.61 14.79 7.41
N ASN A 76 -6.25 14.11 8.49
CA ASN A 76 -6.63 12.72 8.76
C ASN A 76 -6.21 11.76 7.63
N ILE A 77 -5.05 12.00 7.02
CA ILE A 77 -4.57 11.19 5.90
C ILE A 77 -4.38 9.73 6.34
N SER A 78 -3.90 9.49 7.57
CA SER A 78 -3.74 8.15 8.14
C SER A 78 -5.05 7.37 8.09
N LYS A 79 -6.16 7.98 8.55
CA LYS A 79 -7.49 7.35 8.55
C LYS A 79 -7.99 7.05 7.13
N LYS A 80 -7.77 7.97 6.18
CA LYS A 80 -8.18 7.78 4.78
C LYS A 80 -7.43 6.63 4.12
N VAL A 81 -6.11 6.60 4.31
CA VAL A 81 -5.23 5.56 3.75
C VAL A 81 -5.55 4.19 4.37
N LYS A 82 -5.74 4.12 5.69
CA LYS A 82 -6.15 2.88 6.37
C LYS A 82 -7.46 2.35 5.82
N LYS A 83 -8.49 3.20 5.71
CA LYS A 83 -9.78 2.78 5.16
C LYS A 83 -9.63 2.21 3.74
N PHE A 84 -8.87 2.89 2.88
CA PHE A 84 -8.64 2.46 1.51
C PHE A 84 -8.00 1.05 1.43
N PHE A 85 -6.93 0.81 2.21
CA PHE A 85 -6.27 -0.50 2.19
C PHE A 85 -7.07 -1.58 2.93
N GLN A 86 -7.87 -1.23 3.93
CA GLN A 86 -8.80 -2.15 4.58
C GLN A 86 -9.86 -2.67 3.59
N GLU A 87 -10.38 -1.82 2.71
CA GLU A 87 -11.32 -2.24 1.66
C GLU A 87 -10.67 -3.24 0.69
N ILE A 88 -9.41 -3.02 0.31
CA ILE A 88 -8.63 -3.97 -0.50
C ILE A 88 -8.45 -5.29 0.24
N PHE A 89 -8.07 -5.25 1.52
CA PHE A 89 -7.92 -6.44 2.36
C PHE A 89 -9.21 -7.24 2.41
N ASN A 90 -10.35 -6.59 2.70
CA ASN A 90 -11.66 -7.24 2.78
C ASN A 90 -12.06 -7.87 1.44
N SER A 91 -11.74 -7.21 0.32
CA SER A 91 -11.99 -7.76 -1.02
C SER A 91 -11.17 -9.02 -1.32
N ILE A 92 -9.93 -9.09 -0.81
CA ILE A 92 -9.09 -10.29 -0.96
C ILE A 92 -9.55 -11.40 -0.01
N ALA A 93 -9.85 -11.07 1.24
CA ALA A 93 -10.31 -12.03 2.25
C ALA A 93 -11.63 -12.70 1.84
N SER A 94 -12.61 -11.91 1.39
CA SER A 94 -13.91 -12.43 0.92
C SER A 94 -13.80 -13.38 -0.28
N LYS A 95 -12.79 -13.24 -1.14
CA LYS A 95 -12.53 -14.17 -2.25
C LYS A 95 -11.90 -15.49 -1.82
N ARG A 96 -11.26 -15.53 -0.65
CA ARG A 96 -10.64 -16.75 -0.09
C ARG A 96 -11.59 -17.57 0.79
N LEU A 97 -12.67 -16.94 1.29
CA LEU A 97 -13.68 -17.56 2.14
C LEU A 97 -14.88 -18.14 1.37
N ARG A 98 -14.91 -17.94 0.04
CA ARG A 98 -15.86 -18.59 -0.88
C ARG A 98 -15.15 -19.73 -1.59
#